data_AF-A0A2G5E9X3-F1
#
_entry.id   AF-A0A2G5E9X3-F1
#
_cell.length_a   1.000
_cell.length_b   1.000
_cell.length_c   1.000
_cell.angle_alpha   90.00
_cell.angle_beta   90.00
_cell.angle_gamma   90.00
#
_symmetry.space_group_name_H-M   'P 1'
#
loop_
_entity.id
_entity.type
_entity.pdbx_description
1 polymer ?
#
loop_
_entity_poly.entity_id
_entity_poly.type
_entity_poly.pdbx_seq_one_letter_code
_entity_poly.pdbx_strand_id
1 'polypeptide(L)'
;MKQLYICNPVTRKCTILLPCETDHGSHIWKWNLIYDSSIRKYKVVGLSADSLRWYLLTPHTCLNSNGNNLDQTTAAAAWREFLASNRKTEFLSNTILSNKEMHWVVSPLFRSEVLMCSIDLSKEEFTETQLSFLTRGNEGKNSMIEVMGHLSITDYCRKQSQLDIWTLHDRKKGLWTKEYTVACEFKISKNIPLRSHPSSSASNQTKIVAHCKRQIFVYDLKTKGWKRMNFPVQDGMIIHGLIIHTNSLVNWK
;
A
#
# COMPACT_ATOMS: atom_id res chain seq x y z
N MET A 1 12.19 -20.87 6.57
CA MET A 1 12.41 -19.67 5.72
C MET A 1 11.37 -19.67 4.61
N LYS A 2 10.68 -18.55 4.34
CA LYS A 2 9.65 -18.50 3.28
C LYS A 2 10.29 -17.97 1.99
N GLN A 3 10.19 -18.74 0.91
CA GLN A 3 10.67 -18.34 -0.41
C GLN A 3 9.70 -17.32 -1.04
N LEU A 4 10.23 -16.22 -1.55
CA LEU A 4 9.45 -15.20 -2.26
C LEU A 4 9.58 -15.36 -3.78
N TYR A 5 8.48 -15.06 -4.47
CA TYR A 5 8.38 -15.14 -5.92
C TYR A 5 7.72 -13.87 -6.46
N ILE A 6 8.23 -13.34 -7.57
CA ILE A 6 7.54 -12.35 -8.39
C ILE A 6 6.97 -13.08 -9.59
N CYS A 7 5.66 -13.03 -9.79
CA CYS A 7 5.02 -13.60 -10.97
C CYS A 7 4.48 -12.50 -11.88
N ASN A 8 4.85 -12.55 -13.16
CA ASN A 8 4.22 -11.76 -14.21
C ASN A 8 2.96 -12.51 -14.67
N PRO A 9 1.75 -11.98 -14.48
CA PRO A 9 0.52 -12.71 -14.81
C PRO A 9 0.21 -12.72 -16.32
N VAL A 10 0.81 -11.83 -17.12
CA VAL A 10 0.67 -11.86 -18.58
C VAL A 10 1.48 -13.02 -19.15
N THR A 11 2.74 -13.15 -18.73
CA THR A 11 3.65 -14.20 -19.25
C THR A 11 3.61 -15.48 -18.43
N ARG A 12 2.98 -15.46 -17.25
CA ARG A 12 3.00 -16.50 -16.21
C ARG A 12 4.40 -16.89 -15.73
N LYS A 13 5.43 -16.13 -16.09
CA LYS A 13 6.80 -16.35 -15.60
C LYS A 13 6.89 -15.92 -14.14
N CYS A 14 7.50 -16.77 -13.32
CA CYS A 14 7.79 -16.47 -11.93
C CYS A 14 9.31 -16.43 -11.72
N THR A 15 9.78 -15.38 -11.05
CA THR A 15 11.17 -15.18 -10.67
C THR A 15 11.30 -15.39 -9.18
N ILE A 16 12.23 -16.26 -8.78
CA ILE A 16 12.56 -16.50 -7.38
C ILE A 16 13.39 -15.31 -6.87
N LEU A 17 12.99 -14.72 -5.76
CA LEU A 17 13.76 -13.67 -5.10
C LEU A 17 14.79 -14.27 -4.14
N LEU A 18 15.85 -13.50 -3.87
CA LEU A 18 16.80 -13.87 -2.83
C LEU A 18 16.10 -13.97 -1.47
N PRO A 19 16.47 -14.95 -0.63
CA PRO A 19 15.98 -15.01 0.73
C PRO A 19 16.22 -13.69 1.46
N CYS A 20 15.19 -13.18 2.13
CA CYS A 20 15.35 -12.06 3.06
C CYS A 20 15.64 -12.67 4.43
N GLU A 21 16.91 -12.73 4.80
CA GLU A 21 17.31 -13.04 6.17
C GLU A 21 16.96 -11.83 7.02
N THR A 22 16.09 -12.01 8.01
CA THR A 22 15.79 -10.96 8.98
C THR A 22 16.52 -11.28 10.27
N ASP A 23 17.44 -10.40 10.68
CA ASP A 23 18.38 -10.65 11.79
C ASP A 23 17.73 -10.83 13.17
N HIS A 24 16.40 -10.65 13.28
CA HIS A 24 15.74 -10.49 14.58
C HIS A 24 14.43 -11.27 14.73
N GLY A 25 14.16 -12.26 13.89
CA GLY A 25 12.88 -12.96 13.90
C GLY A 25 11.69 -12.05 13.54
N SER A 26 11.99 -10.86 12.99
CA SER A 26 11.00 -9.89 12.58
C SER A 26 10.15 -10.49 11.45
N HIS A 27 8.84 -10.50 11.67
CA HIS A 27 7.91 -11.04 10.70
C HIS A 27 7.61 -9.96 9.67
N ILE A 28 8.12 -10.11 8.45
CA ILE A 28 7.75 -9.21 7.35
C ILE A 28 6.28 -9.47 7.00
N TRP A 29 5.44 -8.45 7.16
CA TRP A 29 4.00 -8.58 6.95
C TRP A 29 3.59 -8.27 5.51
N LYS A 30 4.27 -7.30 4.90
CA LYS A 30 3.89 -6.75 3.60
C LYS A 30 5.08 -6.67 2.66
N TRP A 31 4.85 -7.14 1.44
CA TRP A 31 5.78 -7.06 0.33
C TRP A 31 5.16 -6.22 -0.77
N ASN A 32 5.95 -5.33 -1.36
CA ASN A 32 5.54 -4.43 -2.44
C ASN A 32 6.56 -4.50 -3.58
N LEU A 33 6.09 -4.49 -4.83
CA LEU A 33 6.95 -4.47 -6.01
C LEU A 33 6.80 -3.11 -6.72
N ILE A 34 7.76 -2.21 -6.56
CA ILE A 34 7.57 -0.82 -6.94
C ILE A 34 8.41 -0.50 -8.16
N TYR A 35 7.80 0.10 -9.19
CA TYR A 35 8.56 0.60 -10.33
C TYR A 35 9.20 1.94 -9.98
N ASP A 36 10.52 1.98 -9.95
CA ASP A 36 11.28 3.21 -9.77
C ASP A 36 11.60 3.82 -11.14
N SER A 37 10.87 4.88 -11.48
CA SER A 37 11.05 5.62 -12.73
C SER A 37 12.43 6.26 -12.90
N SER A 38 13.16 6.54 -11.81
CA SER A 38 14.47 7.19 -11.87
C SER A 38 15.53 6.27 -12.44
N ILE A 39 15.48 4.99 -12.06
CA ILE A 39 16.41 3.94 -12.53
C ILE A 39 15.77 2.98 -13.54
N ARG A 40 14.48 3.18 -13.88
CA ARG A 40 13.68 2.35 -14.78
C ARG A 40 13.70 0.85 -14.43
N LYS A 41 13.70 0.55 -13.14
CA LYS A 41 13.75 -0.82 -12.61
C LYS A 41 12.70 -1.01 -11.51
N TYR A 42 12.29 -2.25 -11.29
CA TYR A 42 11.47 -2.60 -10.14
C TYR A 42 12.33 -2.80 -8.89
N LYS A 43 11.89 -2.28 -7.76
CA LYS A 43 12.42 -2.51 -6.41
C LYS A 43 11.44 -3.38 -5.64
N VAL A 44 11.94 -4.25 -4.77
CA VAL A 44 11.07 -4.99 -3.83
C VAL A 44 11.23 -4.39 -2.44
N VAL A 45 10.11 -4.04 -1.81
CA VAL A 45 10.09 -3.45 -0.48
C VAL A 45 9.33 -4.35 0.48
N GLY A 46 10.01 -4.79 1.55
CA GLY A 46 9.41 -5.49 2.68
C GLY A 46 9.17 -4.54 3.84
N LEU A 47 8.03 -4.66 4.52
CA LEU A 47 7.73 -3.90 5.75
C LEU A 47 7.54 -4.86 6.93
N SER A 48 8.24 -4.61 8.03
CA SER A 48 8.15 -5.43 9.23
C SER A 48 6.83 -5.25 9.97
N ALA A 49 6.25 -6.33 10.49
CA ALA A 49 4.99 -6.34 11.25
C ALA A 49 5.12 -5.69 12.64
N ASP A 50 6.29 -5.79 13.24
CA ASP A 50 6.51 -5.59 14.68
C ASP A 50 7.29 -4.32 15.01
N SER A 51 7.71 -3.59 14.00
CA SER A 51 8.60 -2.43 14.10
C SER A 51 8.49 -1.59 12.83
N LEU A 52 8.97 -0.35 12.88
CA LEU A 52 9.10 0.49 11.67
C LEU A 52 10.43 0.19 11.00
N ARG A 53 10.59 -1.07 10.59
CA ARG A 53 11.69 -1.55 9.77
C ARG A 53 11.20 -1.82 8.36
N TRP A 54 12.04 -1.54 7.39
CA TRP A 54 11.78 -1.86 6.00
C TRP A 54 13.03 -2.40 5.32
N TYR A 55 12.79 -3.22 4.31
CA TYR A 55 13.78 -3.98 3.59
C TYR A 55 13.70 -3.64 2.12
N LEU A 56 14.83 -3.32 1.49
CA LEU A 56 14.89 -2.99 0.08
C LEU A 56 15.75 -3.99 -0.67
N LEU A 57 15.18 -4.61 -1.70
CA LEU A 57 15.93 -5.32 -2.72
C LEU A 57 15.91 -4.48 -4.00
N THR A 58 17.07 -3.90 -4.32
CA THR A 58 17.29 -3.20 -5.57
C THR A 58 18.06 -4.13 -6.52
N PRO A 59 17.59 -4.33 -7.76
CA PRO A 59 18.36 -5.05 -8.77
C PRO A 59 19.58 -4.20 -9.20
N HIS A 60 20.69 -4.43 -8.51
CA HIS A 60 22.03 -3.88 -8.73
C HIS A 60 22.12 -2.37 -8.93
N THR A 61 22.44 -1.67 -7.84
CA THR A 61 23.25 -0.44 -7.83
C THR A 61 23.98 -0.38 -6.48
N CYS A 62 25.20 -0.91 -6.41
CA CYS A 62 26.13 -0.59 -5.33
C CYS A 62 26.96 0.61 -5.81
N LEU A 63 26.59 1.82 -5.39
CA LEU A 63 27.52 2.95 -5.44
C LEU A 63 28.48 2.78 -4.25
N ASN A 64 29.79 2.84 -4.49
CA ASN A 64 30.72 2.95 -3.39
C ASN A 64 30.56 4.33 -2.71
N SER A 65 31.10 4.49 -1.50
CA SER A 65 31.08 5.75 -0.72
C SER A 65 31.71 6.95 -1.45
N ASN A 66 32.30 6.74 -2.62
CA ASN A 66 32.94 7.76 -3.46
C ASN A 66 32.14 8.06 -4.74
N GLY A 67 30.92 7.53 -4.91
CA GLY A 67 30.04 7.83 -6.05
C GLY A 67 30.47 7.22 -7.38
N ASN A 68 31.46 6.33 -7.41
CA ASN A 68 31.91 5.66 -8.62
C ASN A 68 31.20 4.30 -8.78
N ASN A 69 30.74 4.01 -9.99
CA ASN A 69 30.18 2.71 -10.35
C ASN A 69 31.26 1.64 -10.19
N LEU A 70 31.13 0.78 -9.18
CA LEU A 70 31.89 -0.45 -9.12
C LEU A 70 31.45 -1.33 -10.30
N ASP A 71 32.39 -1.99 -10.98
CA ASP A 71 32.11 -2.89 -12.10
C ASP A 71 30.87 -3.75 -11.82
N GLN A 72 29.90 -3.68 -12.73
CA GLN A 72 28.53 -4.21 -12.58
C GLN A 72 28.46 -5.74 -12.45
N THR A 73 29.60 -6.44 -12.41
CA THR A 73 29.70 -7.88 -12.63
C THR A 73 29.87 -8.72 -11.37
N THR A 74 30.08 -8.14 -10.17
CA THR A 74 30.43 -8.97 -8.98
C THR A 74 29.65 -8.69 -7.70
N ALA A 75 28.86 -7.61 -7.59
CA ALA A 75 28.04 -7.40 -6.40
C ALA A 75 26.72 -8.16 -6.50
N ALA A 76 26.58 -9.26 -5.75
CA ALA A 76 25.32 -9.98 -5.61
C ALA A 76 24.22 -9.02 -5.12
N ALA A 77 23.01 -9.13 -5.68
CA ALA A 77 21.87 -8.41 -5.12
C ALA A 77 21.74 -8.80 -3.64
N ALA A 78 21.47 -7.83 -2.77
CA ALA A 78 21.36 -8.07 -1.34
C ALA A 78 20.20 -7.25 -0.78
N TRP A 79 19.54 -7.79 0.23
CA TRP A 79 18.57 -7.04 1.01
C TRP A 79 19.28 -6.00 1.84
N ARG A 80 18.82 -4.76 1.76
CA ARG A 80 19.24 -3.67 2.66
C ARG A 80 18.16 -3.47 3.70
N GLU A 81 18.54 -3.53 4.98
CA GLU A 81 17.65 -3.21 6.09
C GLU A 81 17.75 -1.73 6.45
N PHE A 82 16.60 -1.13 6.76
CA PHE A 82 16.48 0.23 7.27
C PHE A 82 15.61 0.20 8.51
N LEU A 83 16.13 0.73 9.61
CA LEU A 83 15.40 0.89 10.86
C LEU A 83 15.01 2.36 11.02
N ALA A 84 13.72 2.65 10.90
CA ALA A 84 13.19 3.97 11.20
C ALA A 84 12.84 4.13 12.69
N SER A 85 12.26 3.08 13.30
CA SER A 85 11.91 3.09 14.72
C SER A 85 11.77 1.70 15.31
N ASN A 86 12.22 1.52 16.55
CA ASN A 86 12.04 0.30 17.34
C ASN A 86 10.66 0.18 18.02
N ARG A 87 9.75 1.13 17.76
CA ARG A 87 8.39 1.09 18.32
C ARG A 87 7.62 -0.08 17.74
N LYS A 88 6.97 -0.86 18.62
CA LYS A 88 6.01 -1.87 18.18
C LYS A 88 4.77 -1.19 17.60
N THR A 89 4.39 -1.57 16.39
CA THR A 89 3.27 -0.97 15.67
C THR A 89 2.32 -2.04 15.13
N GLU A 90 1.09 -1.64 14.86
CA GLU A 90 0.08 -2.42 14.16
C GLU A 90 -0.26 -1.71 12.84
N PHE A 91 -0.32 -2.44 11.73
CA PHE A 91 -0.75 -1.87 10.45
C PHE A 91 -2.26 -1.66 10.44
N LEU A 92 -2.69 -0.43 10.16
CA LEU A 92 -4.10 -0.08 10.06
C LEU A 92 -4.60 0.00 8.62
N SER A 93 -3.71 0.05 7.63
CA SER A 93 -4.09 0.16 6.21
C SER A 93 -3.21 -0.66 5.28
N ASN A 94 -3.63 -0.82 4.03
CA ASN A 94 -2.77 -1.26 2.93
C ASN A 94 -1.66 -0.23 2.63
N THR A 95 -0.63 -0.68 1.93
CA THR A 95 0.36 0.20 1.32
C THR A 95 -0.19 0.79 0.02
N ILE A 96 0.20 2.01 -0.30
CA ILE A 96 -0.03 2.65 -1.60
C ILE A 96 1.25 3.35 -2.06
N LEU A 97 1.47 3.40 -3.38
CA LEU A 97 2.49 4.25 -3.97
C LEU A 97 1.78 5.48 -4.55
N SER A 98 2.14 6.68 -4.10
CA SER A 98 1.66 7.93 -4.67
C SER A 98 2.81 8.93 -4.68
N ASN A 99 2.90 9.76 -5.73
CA ASN A 99 3.99 10.74 -5.89
C ASN A 99 5.41 10.19 -5.63
N LYS A 100 5.69 8.97 -6.13
CA LYS A 100 6.97 8.22 -5.97
C LYS A 100 7.29 7.75 -4.55
N GLU A 101 6.36 7.88 -3.62
CA GLU A 101 6.54 7.48 -2.24
C GLU A 101 5.56 6.38 -1.86
N MET A 102 6.04 5.47 -1.03
CA MET A 102 5.20 4.42 -0.47
C MET A 102 4.63 4.89 0.86
N HIS A 103 3.31 4.88 0.99
CA HIS A 103 2.59 5.31 2.19
C HIS A 103 1.80 4.17 2.82
N TRP A 104 1.69 4.18 4.15
CA TRP A 104 0.82 3.30 4.91
C TRP A 104 0.47 3.93 6.27
N VAL A 105 -0.51 3.35 6.96
CA VAL A 105 -0.96 3.81 8.28
C VAL A 105 -0.65 2.74 9.31
N VAL A 106 -0.12 3.18 10.44
CA VAL A 106 0.16 2.35 11.61
C VAL A 106 -0.43 2.98 12.87
N SER A 107 -0.57 2.16 13.92
CA SER A 107 -0.75 2.65 15.28
C SER A 107 0.25 1.98 16.22
N PRO A 108 1.01 2.74 17.03
CA PRO A 108 1.87 2.15 18.03
C PRO A 108 1.08 1.38 19.11
N LEU A 109 1.52 0.17 19.46
CA LEU A 109 0.74 -0.74 20.33
C LEU A 109 0.43 -0.18 21.72
N PHE A 110 1.21 0.79 22.20
CA PHE A 110 1.06 1.38 23.55
C PHE A 110 0.67 2.85 23.53
N ARG A 111 0.18 3.36 22.40
CA ARG A 111 -0.26 4.75 22.25
C ARG A 111 -1.60 4.82 21.55
N SER A 112 -2.31 5.93 21.71
CA SER A 112 -3.57 6.19 21.00
C SER A 112 -3.36 6.83 19.63
N GLU A 113 -2.12 7.23 19.33
CA GLU A 113 -1.78 7.90 18.07
C GLU A 113 -1.94 6.96 16.87
N VAL A 114 -2.37 7.56 15.76
CA VAL A 114 -2.38 6.95 14.43
C VAL A 114 -1.40 7.74 13.58
N LEU A 115 -0.48 7.03 12.93
CA LEU A 115 0.61 7.64 12.16
C LEU A 115 0.47 7.21 10.70
N MET A 116 0.58 8.16 9.78
CA MET A 116 0.95 7.87 8.40
C MET A 116 2.47 7.76 8.33
N CYS A 117 2.95 6.65 7.80
CA CYS A 117 4.36 6.45 7.48
C CYS A 117 4.54 6.57 5.97
N SER A 118 5.64 7.20 5.55
CA SER A 118 6.00 7.34 4.14
C SER A 118 7.47 7.04 3.92
N ILE A 119 7.80 6.36 2.82
CA ILE A 119 9.18 6.19 2.33
C ILE A 119 9.31 6.84 0.95
N ASP A 120 10.21 7.81 0.84
CA ASP A 120 10.74 8.23 -0.46
C ASP A 120 11.77 7.19 -0.91
N LEU A 121 11.41 6.37 -1.90
CA LEU A 121 12.26 5.27 -2.37
C LEU A 121 13.45 5.73 -3.21
N SER A 122 13.43 6.98 -3.67
CA SER A 122 14.53 7.57 -4.43
C SER A 122 15.61 8.13 -3.51
N LYS A 123 15.20 8.70 -2.37
CA LYS A 123 16.10 9.23 -1.33
C LYS A 123 16.36 8.25 -0.20
N GLU A 124 15.57 7.17 -0.14
CA GLU A 124 15.56 6.20 0.97
C GLU A 124 15.23 6.88 2.32
N GLU A 125 14.44 7.96 2.27
CA GLU A 125 14.06 8.76 3.44
C GLU A 125 12.72 8.29 4.00
N PHE A 126 12.67 8.12 5.32
CA PHE A 126 11.46 7.76 6.04
C PHE A 126 10.86 8.96 6.77
N THR A 127 9.54 9.09 6.74
CA THR A 127 8.81 10.15 7.44
C THR A 127 7.57 9.61 8.14
N GLU A 128 7.28 10.20 9.30
CA GLU A 128 6.05 9.96 10.06
C GLU A 128 5.22 11.24 10.10
N THR A 129 3.91 11.11 10.00
CA THR A 129 2.97 12.21 10.15
C THR A 129 1.81 11.74 11.01
N GLN A 130 1.54 12.45 12.10
CA GLN A 130 0.42 12.14 12.98
C GLN A 130 -0.92 12.47 12.28
N LEU A 131 -1.86 11.53 12.35
CA LEU A 131 -3.22 11.68 11.81
C LEU A 131 -4.20 11.95 12.94
N SER A 132 -4.32 13.22 13.34
CA SER A 132 -5.12 13.64 14.50
C SER A 132 -6.62 13.37 14.37
N PHE A 133 -7.14 13.26 13.15
CA PHE A 133 -8.54 12.95 12.87
C PHE A 133 -8.87 11.45 12.97
N LEU A 134 -7.85 10.58 13.07
CA LEU A 134 -8.03 9.15 13.32
C LEU A 134 -7.67 8.82 14.75
N THR A 135 -8.57 8.13 15.44
CA THR A 135 -8.33 7.65 16.81
C THR A 135 -8.20 6.14 16.82
N ARG A 136 -7.24 5.64 17.62
CA ARG A 136 -7.13 4.22 17.91
C ARG A 136 -8.40 3.77 18.65
N GLY A 137 -9.08 2.75 18.13
CA GLY A 137 -10.32 2.22 18.73
C GLY A 137 -11.59 2.55 17.96
N ASN A 138 -11.54 3.40 16.92
CA ASN A 138 -12.54 3.29 15.88
C ASN A 138 -12.49 1.85 15.35
N GLU A 139 -13.60 1.12 15.46
CA GLU A 139 -13.77 -0.18 14.78
C GLU A 139 -13.65 -0.05 13.25
N GLY A 140 -13.43 1.17 12.77
CA GLY A 140 -13.22 1.52 11.39
C GLY A 140 -11.95 0.92 10.83
N LYS A 141 -12.11 0.45 9.61
CA LYS A 141 -11.04 -0.15 8.84
C LYS A 141 -10.50 0.92 7.92
N ASN A 142 -9.24 1.27 8.12
CA ASN A 142 -8.61 2.30 7.32
C ASN A 142 -8.02 1.69 6.05
N SER A 143 -8.03 2.45 4.97
CA SER A 143 -7.35 2.08 3.74
C SER A 143 -6.75 3.33 3.12
N MET A 144 -5.57 3.17 2.54
CA MET A 144 -4.93 4.21 1.76
C MET A 144 -5.35 4.01 0.31
N ILE A 145 -5.87 5.06 -0.31
CA ILE A 145 -6.30 5.07 -1.70
C ILE A 145 -5.81 6.34 -2.39
N GLU A 146 -5.81 6.32 -3.72
CA GLU A 146 -5.60 7.54 -4.50
C GLU A 146 -6.94 7.95 -5.11
N VAL A 147 -7.42 9.15 -4.79
CA VAL A 147 -8.67 9.68 -5.32
C VAL A 147 -8.34 10.94 -6.10
N MET A 148 -8.70 10.95 -7.39
CA MET A 148 -8.48 12.10 -8.27
C MET A 148 -7.04 12.65 -8.24
N GLY A 149 -6.04 11.75 -8.14
CA GLY A 149 -4.62 12.11 -8.10
C GLY A 149 -4.12 12.62 -6.74
N HIS A 150 -4.93 12.51 -5.70
CA HIS A 150 -4.56 12.87 -4.33
C HIS A 150 -4.49 11.64 -3.43
N LEU A 151 -3.56 11.67 -2.49
CA LEU A 151 -3.46 10.67 -1.44
C LEU A 151 -4.62 10.84 -0.48
N SER A 152 -5.41 9.77 -0.30
CA SER A 152 -6.58 9.79 0.56
C SER A 152 -6.59 8.61 1.54
N ILE A 153 -7.24 8.83 2.67
CA ILE A 153 -7.49 7.82 3.71
C ILE A 153 -9.00 7.65 3.85
N THR A 154 -9.44 6.40 3.83
CA THR A 154 -10.82 6.08 4.15
C THR A 154 -10.95 5.69 5.62
N ASP A 155 -11.97 6.21 6.31
CA ASP A 155 -12.38 5.79 7.65
C ASP A 155 -13.82 5.26 7.59
N TYR A 156 -14.01 3.99 7.91
CA TYR A 156 -15.34 3.36 7.88
C TYR A 156 -15.99 3.37 9.26
N CYS A 157 -17.01 4.19 9.47
CA CYS A 157 -17.80 4.16 10.70
C CYS A 157 -18.89 3.07 10.60
N ARG A 158 -18.67 1.95 11.29
CA ARG A 158 -19.60 0.81 11.31
C ARG A 158 -20.97 1.16 11.89
N LYS A 159 -21.04 2.01 12.92
CA LYS A 159 -22.30 2.39 13.58
C LYS A 159 -23.20 3.19 12.64
N GLN A 160 -22.62 4.08 11.86
CA GLN A 160 -23.32 4.91 10.88
C GLN A 160 -23.42 4.27 9.49
N SER A 161 -22.77 3.11 9.29
CA SER A 161 -22.62 2.48 7.98
C SER A 161 -22.18 3.47 6.90
N GLN A 162 -21.18 4.29 7.22
CA GLN A 162 -20.64 5.30 6.31
C GLN A 162 -19.13 5.15 6.13
N LEU A 163 -18.64 5.60 5.00
CA LEU A 163 -17.23 5.69 4.65
C LEU A 163 -16.87 7.16 4.48
N ASP A 164 -16.07 7.70 5.39
CA ASP A 164 -15.49 9.03 5.26
C ASP A 164 -14.18 8.94 4.49
N ILE A 165 -13.93 9.91 3.63
CA ILE A 165 -12.71 10.00 2.82
C ILE A 165 -12.02 11.31 3.13
N TRP A 166 -10.82 11.19 3.68
CA TRP A 166 -9.94 12.28 4.01
C TRP A 166 -8.87 12.40 2.93
N THR A 167 -8.72 13.58 2.34
CA THR A 167 -7.75 13.85 1.29
C THR A 167 -6.63 14.74 1.81
N LEU A 168 -5.38 14.42 1.45
CA LEU A 168 -4.21 15.24 1.78
C LEU A 168 -4.02 16.33 0.71
N HIS A 169 -4.32 17.59 1.06
CA HIS A 169 -4.16 18.72 0.14
C HIS A 169 -2.79 19.39 0.24
N ASP A 170 -2.21 19.46 1.45
CA ASP A 170 -0.88 20.02 1.67
C ASP A 170 -0.06 19.04 2.50
N ARG A 171 0.88 18.37 1.85
CA ARG A 171 1.76 17.42 2.50
C ARG A 171 2.72 18.06 3.50
N LYS A 172 3.25 19.25 3.19
CA LYS A 172 4.22 19.93 4.07
C LYS A 172 3.58 20.36 5.37
N LYS A 173 2.30 20.78 5.30
CA LYS A 173 1.52 21.18 6.47
C LYS A 173 0.77 20.02 7.12
N GLY A 174 0.74 18.84 6.48
CA GLY A 174 -0.09 17.71 6.93
C GLY A 174 -1.59 18.05 6.92
N LEU A 175 -2.04 18.88 5.98
CA LEU A 175 -3.43 19.34 5.93
C LEU A 175 -4.33 18.27 5.29
N TRP A 176 -5.05 17.55 6.13
CA TRP A 176 -6.09 16.61 5.74
C TRP A 176 -7.48 17.25 5.81
N THR A 177 -8.31 17.00 4.82
CA THR A 177 -9.70 17.48 4.80
C THR A 177 -10.62 16.32 4.51
N LYS A 178 -11.72 16.21 5.27
CA LYS A 178 -12.79 15.25 4.97
C LYS A 178 -13.58 15.76 3.76
N GLU A 179 -13.30 15.18 2.61
CA GLU A 179 -13.84 15.65 1.33
C GLU A 179 -15.14 14.93 0.96
N TYR A 180 -15.25 13.65 1.32
CA TYR A 180 -16.44 12.84 1.03
C TYR A 180 -16.93 12.08 2.26
N THR A 181 -18.25 11.93 2.34
CA THR A 181 -18.93 10.98 3.22
C THR A 181 -19.85 10.14 2.33
N VAL A 182 -19.60 8.83 2.29
CA VAL A 182 -20.32 7.89 1.45
C VAL A 182 -21.16 6.97 2.33
N ALA A 183 -22.48 6.99 2.17
CA ALA A 183 -23.35 6.00 2.80
C ALA A 183 -23.08 4.61 2.20
N CYS A 184 -22.88 3.61 3.05
CA CYS A 184 -22.64 2.22 2.63
C CYS A 184 -23.90 1.40 2.90
N GLU A 185 -24.50 0.85 1.84
CA GLU A 185 -25.66 -0.05 1.94
C GLU A 185 -25.30 -1.46 2.46
N PHE A 186 -24.04 -1.68 2.82
CA PHE A 186 -23.51 -2.95 3.25
C PHE A 186 -22.58 -2.79 4.45
N LYS A 187 -22.53 -3.83 5.28
CA LYS A 187 -21.56 -3.91 6.37
C LYS A 187 -20.21 -4.33 5.81
N ILE A 188 -19.22 -3.44 5.87
CA ILE A 188 -17.84 -3.74 5.47
C ILE A 188 -17.25 -4.75 6.46
N SER A 189 -17.07 -6.02 6.03
CA SER A 189 -16.45 -7.08 6.85
C SER A 189 -14.96 -6.82 7.15
N LYS A 190 -14.33 -7.66 7.98
CA LYS A 190 -12.86 -7.93 8.06
C LYS A 190 -12.01 -7.35 6.91
N ASN A 191 -11.10 -6.40 7.16
CA ASN A 191 -10.02 -5.91 6.29
C ASN A 191 -10.34 -5.88 4.79
N ILE A 192 -11.18 -4.93 4.39
CA ILE A 192 -11.47 -4.74 2.97
C ILE A 192 -10.44 -3.76 2.44
N PRO A 193 -9.49 -4.21 1.60
CA PRO A 193 -8.65 -3.26 0.89
C PRO A 193 -9.57 -2.44 0.00
N LEU A 194 -9.87 -1.21 0.40
CA LEU A 194 -10.46 -0.26 -0.53
C LEU A 194 -9.36 0.09 -1.52
N ARG A 195 -9.68 0.00 -2.79
CA ARG A 195 -8.73 0.31 -3.87
C ARG A 195 -9.38 1.32 -4.78
N SER A 196 -8.57 2.26 -5.24
CA SER A 196 -8.94 3.04 -6.41
C SER A 196 -8.65 2.22 -7.65
N HIS A 197 -9.56 2.28 -8.63
CA HIS A 197 -9.38 1.54 -9.88
C HIS A 197 -8.24 2.20 -10.67
N PRO A 198 -7.22 1.46 -11.13
CA PRO A 198 -6.20 2.04 -12.01
C PRO A 198 -6.90 2.51 -13.29
N SER A 199 -7.01 3.81 -13.49
CA SER A 199 -7.42 4.41 -14.76
C SER A 199 -6.18 4.67 -15.60
N SER A 200 -6.24 4.35 -16.90
CA SER A 200 -5.17 4.61 -17.87
C SER A 200 -4.79 6.09 -17.97
N SER A 201 -5.68 7.01 -17.56
CA SER A 201 -5.35 8.40 -17.27
C SER A 201 -5.20 8.60 -15.77
N ALA A 202 -4.01 8.94 -15.31
CA ALA A 202 -3.65 9.07 -13.89
C ALA A 202 -4.40 10.17 -13.09
N SER A 203 -5.36 10.90 -13.67
CA SER A 203 -5.94 12.11 -13.05
C SER A 203 -7.43 12.04 -12.67
N ASN A 204 -8.16 10.96 -12.98
CA ASN A 204 -9.62 10.95 -12.84
C ASN A 204 -10.18 9.69 -12.16
N GLN A 205 -9.46 9.16 -11.16
CA GLN A 205 -9.98 8.04 -10.37
C GLN A 205 -11.11 8.53 -9.46
N THR A 206 -12.35 8.29 -9.89
CA THR A 206 -13.57 8.58 -9.12
C THR A 206 -14.22 7.33 -8.54
N LYS A 207 -13.63 6.16 -8.78
CA LYS A 207 -14.24 4.88 -8.40
C LYS A 207 -13.51 4.26 -7.21
N ILE A 208 -14.28 3.89 -6.20
CA ILE A 208 -13.82 3.22 -4.99
C ILE A 208 -14.33 1.79 -5.02
N VAL A 209 -13.42 0.84 -4.90
CA VAL A 209 -13.75 -0.59 -4.92
C VAL A 209 -13.73 -1.12 -3.50
N ALA A 210 -14.87 -1.62 -3.04
CA ALA A 210 -15.04 -2.28 -1.74
C ALA A 210 -15.34 -3.76 -1.93
N HIS A 211 -14.51 -4.63 -1.38
CA HIS A 211 -14.69 -6.08 -1.40
C HIS A 211 -15.36 -6.60 -0.12
N CYS A 212 -16.67 -6.90 -0.14
CA CYS A 212 -17.38 -7.43 1.02
C CYS A 212 -17.74 -8.91 0.85
N LYS A 213 -17.15 -9.78 1.69
CA LYS A 213 -17.32 -11.23 1.64
C LYS A 213 -16.99 -11.81 0.25
N ARG A 214 -18.01 -12.16 -0.53
CA ARG A 214 -17.90 -12.71 -1.91
C ARG A 214 -18.38 -11.71 -2.98
N GLN A 215 -18.56 -10.45 -2.59
CA GLN A 215 -19.13 -9.41 -3.43
C GLN A 215 -18.15 -8.26 -3.56
N ILE A 216 -18.09 -7.66 -4.74
CA ILE A 216 -17.39 -6.40 -4.97
C ILE A 216 -18.43 -5.33 -5.23
N PHE A 217 -18.26 -4.20 -4.56
CA PHE A 217 -19.03 -3.00 -4.76
C PHE A 217 -18.11 -1.92 -5.31
N VAL A 218 -18.60 -1.16 -6.27
CA VAL A 218 -17.88 -0.02 -6.85
C VAL A 218 -18.74 1.21 -6.62
N TYR A 219 -18.22 2.16 -5.84
CA TYR A 219 -18.84 3.48 -5.70
C TYR A 219 -18.23 4.41 -6.72
N ASP A 220 -19.06 5.17 -7.43
CA ASP A 220 -18.58 6.28 -8.27
C ASP A 220 -18.85 7.61 -7.56
N LEU A 221 -17.78 8.33 -7.20
CA LEU A 221 -17.84 9.63 -6.55
C LEU A 221 -18.57 10.68 -7.41
N LYS A 222 -18.59 10.54 -8.74
CA LYS A 222 -19.30 11.47 -9.64
C LYS A 222 -20.80 11.25 -9.61
N THR A 223 -21.24 9.99 -9.80
CA THR A 223 -22.67 9.66 -9.84
C THR A 223 -23.25 9.43 -8.44
N LYS A 224 -22.40 9.39 -7.41
CA LYS A 224 -22.74 9.17 -6.00
C LYS A 224 -23.53 7.87 -5.77
N GLY A 225 -23.24 6.83 -6.53
CA GLY A 225 -23.97 5.57 -6.51
C GLY A 225 -23.07 4.35 -6.34
N TRP A 226 -23.56 3.36 -5.59
CA TRP A 226 -22.96 2.03 -5.53
C TRP A 226 -23.45 1.15 -6.67
N LYS A 227 -22.52 0.43 -7.30
CA LYS A 227 -22.81 -0.67 -8.22
C LYS A 227 -22.24 -1.96 -7.66
N ARG A 228 -23.11 -2.96 -7.47
CA ARG A 228 -22.65 -4.32 -7.17
C ARG A 228 -22.11 -4.96 -8.45
N MET A 229 -20.92 -5.54 -8.37
CA MET A 229 -20.32 -6.33 -9.44
C MET A 229 -20.66 -7.80 -9.22
N ASN A 230 -21.33 -8.41 -10.20
CA ASN A 230 -21.59 -9.84 -10.22
C ASN A 230 -20.41 -10.53 -10.90
N PHE A 231 -19.73 -11.41 -10.18
CA PHE A 231 -18.78 -12.33 -10.79
C PHE A 231 -19.49 -13.66 -11.02
N PRO A 232 -19.38 -14.26 -12.22
CA PRO A 232 -19.78 -15.65 -12.41
C PRO A 232 -18.82 -16.50 -11.56
N VAL A 233 -19.27 -16.89 -10.37
CA VAL A 233 -18.50 -17.80 -9.52
C VAL A 233 -18.67 -19.19 -10.12
N GLN A 234 -17.81 -19.57 -11.06
CA GLN A 234 -17.53 -20.99 -11.28
C GLN A 234 -16.73 -21.47 -10.06
N ASP A 235 -17.25 -22.51 -9.40
CA ASP A 235 -16.71 -23.20 -8.23
C ASP A 235 -15.25 -22.87 -7.90
N GLY A 236 -15.02 -21.88 -7.05
CA GLY A 236 -13.68 -21.47 -6.69
C GLY A 236 -13.68 -20.27 -5.76
N MET A 237 -13.00 -20.40 -4.62
CA MET A 237 -12.82 -19.33 -3.64
C MET A 237 -12.35 -18.04 -4.33
N ILE A 238 -12.97 -16.91 -4.01
CA ILE A 238 -12.26 -15.63 -4.14
C ILE A 238 -11.10 -15.72 -3.15
N ILE A 239 -9.92 -16.06 -3.66
CA ILE A 239 -8.73 -16.30 -2.85
C ILE A 239 -8.41 -14.98 -2.13
N HIS A 240 -8.69 -14.95 -0.82
CA HIS A 240 -8.10 -13.99 0.09
C HIS A 240 -6.57 -14.12 -0.04
N GLY A 241 -5.93 -13.16 -0.71
CA GLY A 241 -4.48 -13.18 -0.89
C GLY A 241 -3.99 -13.09 -2.33
N LEU A 242 -4.87 -13.00 -3.35
CA LEU A 242 -4.44 -12.48 -4.63
C LEU A 242 -4.15 -10.98 -4.47
N ILE A 243 -2.89 -10.69 -4.11
CA ILE A 243 -2.29 -9.36 -4.21
C ILE A 243 -2.24 -9.06 -5.71
N ILE A 244 -3.39 -8.63 -6.27
CA ILE A 244 -3.39 -7.99 -7.58
C ILE A 244 -2.57 -6.73 -7.38
N HIS A 245 -1.36 -6.77 -7.90
CA HIS A 245 -0.41 -5.68 -7.88
C HIS A 245 -0.98 -4.56 -8.77
N THR A 246 -1.72 -3.61 -8.19
CA THR A 246 -2.41 -2.56 -8.96
C THR A 246 -1.47 -1.53 -9.58
N ASN A 247 -0.19 -1.54 -9.21
CA ASN A 247 0.81 -0.63 -9.79
C ASN A 247 1.69 -1.27 -10.86
N SER A 248 1.45 -2.52 -11.25
CA SER A 248 2.29 -3.17 -12.30
C SER A 248 1.52 -4.00 -13.32
N LEU A 249 0.18 -3.93 -13.36
CA LEU A 249 -0.61 -4.70 -14.31
C LEU A 249 -1.41 -3.84 -15.28
N VAL A 250 -0.74 -3.63 -16.42
CA VAL A 250 -1.28 -3.54 -17.78
C VAL A 250 -2.01 -2.24 -18.13
N ASN A 251 -1.28 -1.39 -18.86
CA ASN A 251 -1.86 -0.46 -19.82
C ASN A 251 -2.48 -1.30 -20.95
N TRP A 252 -3.81 -1.25 -21.10
CA TRP A 252 -4.48 -1.76 -22.29
C TRP A 252 -4.45 -0.64 -23.33
N LYS A 253 -3.55 -0.78 -24.31
CA LYS A 253 -3.74 -0.15 -25.63
C LYS A 253 -4.64 -1.04 -26.46
#